data_AF-A0A527Z7Z2-F1
#
_entry.id   AF-A0A527Z7Z2-F1
#
_cell.length_a   1.000
_cell.length_b   1.000
_cell.length_c   1.000
_cell.angle_alpha   90.00
_cell.angle_beta   90.00
_cell.angle_gamma   90.00
#
_symmetry.space_group_name_H-M   'P 1'
#
loop_
_entity.id
_entity.type
_entity.pdbx_description
1 polymer ?
#
loop_
_entity_poly.entity_id
_entity_poly.type
_entity_poly.pdbx_seq_one_letter_code
_entity_poly.pdbx_strand_id
1 'polypeptide(L)' 'LDSVPIRFGMAEPVHYHVPLLISPYGYSTYRGS' A
#
# COMPACT_ATOMS: atom_id res chain seq x y z
N LEU A 1 -17.98 5.07 -2.94
CA LEU A 1 -16.66 5.60 -2.48
C LEU A 1 -15.66 4.53 -2.93
N ASP A 2 -15.16 4.66 -4.15
CA ASP A 2 -14.73 3.49 -4.95
C ASP A 2 -13.20 3.41 -5.11
N SER A 3 -12.46 4.20 -4.33
CA SER A 3 -11.01 4.32 -4.42
C SER A 3 -10.35 4.10 -3.05
N VAL A 4 -9.25 3.34 -3.03
CA VAL A 4 -8.40 3.14 -1.85
C VAL A 4 -7.06 3.85 -2.10
N PRO A 5 -6.90 5.12 -1.68
CA PRO A 5 -5.64 5.83 -1.87
C PRO A 5 -4.55 5.29 -0.93
N ILE A 6 -3.39 4.93 -1.49
CA ILE A 6 -2.20 4.55 -0.72
C ILE A 6 -1.20 5.69 -0.79
N ARG A 7 -0.87 6.28 0.36
CA ARG A 7 0.17 7.31 0.50
C ARG A 7 1.34 6.71 1.26
N PHE A 8 2.53 6.77 0.69
CA PHE A 8 3.75 6.32 1.34
C PHE A 8 4.89 7.31 1.07
N GLY A 9 5.82 7.41 2.02
CA GLY A 9 7.02 8.24 1.88
C GLY A 9 8.17 7.45 1.26
N MET A 10 8.99 8.13 0.47
CA MET A 10 10.27 7.63 -0.01
C MET A 10 11.36 8.36 0.75
N ALA A 11 12.21 7.62 1.47
CA ALA A 11 13.31 8.17 2.26
C ALA A 11 14.65 8.05 1.51
N GLU A 12 14.78 7.07 0.61
CA GLU A 12 16.01 6.68 -0.06
C GLU A 12 15.71 6.23 -1.51
N PRO A 13 16.68 6.26 -2.43
CA PRO A 13 16.50 5.82 -3.81
C PRO A 13 16.60 4.28 -3.94
N VAL A 14 15.70 3.57 -3.27
CA VAL A 14 15.63 2.10 -3.26
C VAL A 14 14.28 1.61 -3.80
N HIS A 15 14.15 0.30 -4.00
CA HIS A 15 12.86 -0.29 -4.38
C HIS A 15 11.92 -0.37 -3.18
N TYR A 16 10.67 0.10 -3.35
CA TYR A 16 9.63 0.06 -2.32
C TYR A 16 8.52 -0.90 -2.73
N HIS A 17 8.36 -1.99 -1.98
CA HIS A 17 7.25 -2.92 -2.14
C HIS A 17 6.08 -2.53 -1.22
N VAL A 18 4.94 -2.14 -1.80
CA VAL A 18 3.75 -1.69 -1.05
C VAL A 18 2.50 -2.48 -1.51
N PRO A 19 2.27 -3.70 -0.99
CA PRO A 19 1.14 -4.53 -1.41
C PRO A 19 -0.19 -4.00 -0.89
N LEU A 20 -1.26 -4.30 -1.64
CA LEU A 20 -2.65 -4.09 -1.23
C LEU A 20 -3.35 -5.45 -1.19
N LEU A 21 -3.86 -5.83 -0.03
CA LEU A 21 -4.75 -6.97 0.14
C LEU A 21 -6.18 -6.43 0.23
N ILE A 22 -7.11 -7.01 -0.54
CA ILE A 22 -8.49 -6.53 -0.62
C ILE A 22 -9.48 -7.69 -0.48
N SER A 23 -10.56 -7.40 0.23
CA SER A 23 -11.75 -8.24 0.39
C SER A 23 -13.00 -7.36 0.25
N PRO A 24 -14.20 -7.93 0.09
CA PRO A 24 -15.42 -7.14 -0.11
C PRO A 24 -15.72 -6.08 0.97
N TYR A 25 -15.18 -6.23 2.18
CA TYR A 25 -15.47 -5.35 3.33
C TYR A 25 -14.24 -4.80 4.04
N GLY A 26 -13.05 -4.99 3.48
CA GLY A 26 -11.83 -4.58 4.14
C GLY A 26 -10.62 -4.67 3.24
N TYR A 27 -9.64 -3.83 3.52
CA TYR A 27 -8.35 -3.82 2.86
C TYR A 27 -7.23 -3.65 3.88
N SER A 28 -6.03 -4.10 3.52
CA SER A 28 -4.82 -3.84 4.28
C SER A 28 -3.66 -3.56 3.32
N THR A 29 -2.70 -2.77 3.78
CA THR A 29 -1.47 -2.49 3.05
C THR A 29 -0.30 -2.49 4.03
N TYR A 30 0.90 -2.80 3.54
CA TYR A 30 2.10 -2.88 4.36
C TYR A 30 3.34 -2.55 3.54
N ARG A 31 4.45 -2.27 4.22
CA ARG A 31 5.77 -2.18 3.59
C ARG A 31 6.39 -3.58 3.57
N GLY A 32 6.61 -4.11 2.37
CA GLY A 32 7.37 -5.35 2.17
C GLY A 32 8.89 -5.15 2.30
N SER A 33 9.60 -6.25 2.44
CA SER A 33 11.08 -6.34 2.41
C SER A 33 11.62 -6.30 0.99
#